data_AF-A0A7K0CNT8-F1
#
_entry.id   AF-A0A7K0CNT8-F1
#
_cell.length_a   1.000
_cell.length_b   1.000
_cell.length_c   1.000
_cell.angle_alpha   90.00
_cell.angle_beta   90.00
_cell.angle_gamma   90.00
#
_symmetry.space_group_name_H-M   'P 1'
#
loop_
_entity.id
_entity.type
_entity.pdbx_description
1 polymer ?
#
loop_
_entity_poly.entity_id
_entity_poly.type
_entity_poly.pdbx_seq_one_letter_code
_entity_poly.pdbx_strand_id
1 'polypeptide(L)'
;MVGLLTFAAPADAAGGGCFPRTGGGFAIGVCSSDNGITVFGDIYIDKLGFTGSSCYVTYQIRDWTTSSWVGNSSGRQACGLGHYPNVAAGKVAGHMYQNRARVYVNGTKVFEGDSYYTT
;
A
#
# COMPACT_ATOMS: atom_id res chain seq x y z
N MET A 1 14.55 -20.68 21.36
CA MET A 1 14.35 -19.27 20.97
C MET A 1 12.99 -19.17 20.30
N VAL A 2 12.00 -18.62 21.01
CA VAL A 2 10.68 -18.33 20.43
C VAL A 2 10.81 -16.94 19.80
N GLY A 3 10.90 -16.89 18.47
CA GLY A 3 10.93 -15.63 17.73
C GLY A 3 9.56 -14.96 17.84
N LEU A 4 9.49 -13.91 18.66
CA LEU A 4 8.32 -13.06 18.79
C LEU A 4 8.15 -12.32 17.45
N LEU A 5 7.24 -12.79 16.60
CA LEU A 5 6.81 -12.06 15.41
C LEU A 5 5.97 -10.87 15.90
N THR A 6 6.60 -9.72 16.09
CA THR A 6 5.89 -8.45 16.25
C THR A 6 5.23 -8.12 14.93
N PHE A 7 3.93 -8.44 14.82
CA PHE A 7 3.08 -7.88 13.79
C PHE A 7 3.04 -6.36 14.02
N ALA A 8 3.50 -5.56 13.07
CA ALA A 8 3.18 -4.14 13.06
C ALA A 8 1.65 -4.04 13.14
N ALA A 9 1.15 -3.34 14.16
CA ALA A 9 -0.28 -3.13 14.32
C ALA A 9 -0.83 -2.53 13.01
N PRO A 10 -1.95 -3.05 12.46
CA PRO A 10 -2.57 -2.45 11.31
C PRO A 10 -2.84 -0.99 11.64
N ALA A 11 -2.39 -0.09 10.77
CA ALA A 11 -2.51 1.35 10.95
C ALA A 11 -3.91 1.72 11.46
N ASP A 12 -3.95 2.41 12.60
CA ASP A 12 -5.14 3.03 13.18
C ASP A 12 -5.92 3.78 12.09
N ALA A 13 -7.07 3.26 11.72
CA ALA A 13 -7.96 3.89 10.76
C ALA A 13 -9.39 3.57 11.13
N ALA A 14 -10.18 4.61 11.36
CA ALA A 14 -11.62 4.49 11.59
C ALA A 14 -12.34 4.04 10.30
N GLY A 15 -12.15 2.78 9.89
CA GLY A 15 -12.79 2.15 8.74
C GLY A 15 -11.84 1.37 7.81
N GLY A 16 -10.53 1.58 7.92
CA GLY A 16 -9.51 1.03 7.03
C GLY A 16 -8.87 -0.30 7.47
N GLY A 17 -7.95 -0.82 6.65
CA GLY A 17 -7.23 -2.06 6.93
C GLY A 17 -5.99 -2.29 6.06
N CYS A 18 -4.99 -2.95 6.66
CA CYS A 18 -3.80 -3.44 5.99
C CYS A 18 -3.99 -4.87 5.50
N PHE A 19 -3.74 -5.09 4.22
CA PHE A 19 -3.73 -6.42 3.61
C PHE A 19 -2.27 -6.87 3.42
N PRO A 20 -1.74 -7.72 4.32
CA PRO A 20 -0.42 -8.27 4.14
C PRO A 20 -0.42 -9.23 2.94
N ARG A 21 0.57 -9.08 2.09
CA ARG A 21 0.81 -9.94 0.92
C ARG A 21 2.28 -10.31 0.90
N THR A 22 2.54 -11.59 0.67
CA THR A 22 3.88 -12.12 0.43
C THR A 22 3.99 -12.61 -1.00
N GLY A 23 5.10 -12.30 -1.67
CA GLY A 23 5.30 -12.66 -3.07
C GLY A 23 6.61 -12.12 -3.62
N GLY A 24 7.28 -12.87 -4.50
CA GLY A 24 8.56 -12.43 -5.09
C GLY A 24 9.67 -12.17 -4.06
N GLY A 25 9.63 -12.86 -2.92
CA GLY A 25 10.55 -12.67 -1.79
C GLY A 25 10.18 -11.51 -0.84
N PHE A 26 9.19 -10.71 -1.19
CA PHE A 26 8.71 -9.61 -0.37
C PHE A 26 7.67 -10.02 0.67
N ALA A 27 7.59 -9.24 1.73
CA ALA A 27 6.41 -9.11 2.60
C ALA A 27 6.00 -7.65 2.62
N ILE A 28 4.78 -7.35 2.14
CA ILE A 28 4.28 -5.99 1.98
C ILE A 28 2.84 -5.90 2.52
N GLY A 29 2.59 -4.97 3.42
CA GLY A 29 1.25 -4.55 3.81
C GLY A 29 0.77 -3.41 2.92
N VAL A 30 -0.35 -3.60 2.22
CA VAL A 30 -1.04 -2.51 1.51
C VAL A 30 -2.19 -2.05 2.39
N CYS A 31 -2.16 -0.81 2.85
CA CYS A 31 -3.11 -0.30 3.82
C CYS A 31 -3.96 0.80 3.22
N SER A 32 -5.23 0.81 3.58
CA SER A 32 -6.12 1.94 3.33
C SER A 32 -6.59 2.47 4.68
N SER A 33 -6.64 3.77 4.86
CA SER A 33 -7.09 4.43 6.07
C SER A 33 -7.91 5.68 5.74
N ASP A 34 -8.66 6.22 6.71
CA ASP A 34 -9.37 7.48 6.52
C ASP A 34 -9.48 8.29 7.82
N ASN A 35 -9.70 9.59 7.69
CA ASN A 35 -9.92 10.52 8.79
C ASN A 35 -11.31 11.19 8.75
N GLY A 36 -12.27 10.60 8.02
CA GLY A 36 -13.60 11.17 7.81
C GLY A 36 -13.73 12.15 6.63
N ILE A 37 -12.64 12.71 6.10
CA ILE A 37 -12.66 13.66 4.97
C ILE A 37 -11.70 13.23 3.84
N THR A 38 -10.69 12.43 4.17
CA THR A 38 -9.66 11.98 3.25
C THR A 38 -9.45 10.48 3.42
N VAL A 39 -9.28 9.77 2.31
CA VAL A 39 -8.80 8.40 2.27
C VAL A 39 -7.31 8.43 2.00
N PHE A 40 -6.55 7.67 2.78
CA PHE A 40 -5.12 7.51 2.63
C PHE A 40 -4.81 6.07 2.20
N GLY A 41 -3.78 5.96 1.37
CA GLY A 41 -3.18 4.68 1.01
C GLY A 41 -1.74 4.67 1.50
N ASP A 42 -1.43 3.66 2.31
CA ASP A 42 -0.10 3.42 2.83
C ASP A 42 0.43 2.08 2.35
N ILE A 43 1.74 1.96 2.34
CA ILE A 43 2.41 0.68 2.14
C ILE A 43 3.49 0.47 3.20
N TYR A 44 3.59 -0.77 3.68
CA TYR A 44 4.61 -1.22 4.61
C TYR A 44 5.40 -2.32 3.94
N ILE A 45 6.72 -2.21 3.88
CA ILE A 45 7.59 -3.26 3.36
C ILE A 45 8.34 -3.88 4.55
N ASP A 46 7.90 -5.05 4.97
CA ASP A 46 8.45 -5.77 6.13
C ASP A 46 9.65 -6.65 5.77
N LYS A 47 9.74 -7.05 4.50
CA LYS A 47 10.86 -7.86 3.99
C LYS A 47 11.15 -7.51 2.53
N LEU A 48 12.43 -7.29 2.21
CA LEU A 48 12.90 -7.18 0.83
C LEU A 48 13.15 -8.56 0.24
N GLY A 49 12.71 -8.78 -0.99
CA GLY A 49 12.95 -10.03 -1.72
C GLY A 49 14.34 -10.16 -2.33
N PHE A 50 15.15 -9.10 -2.32
CA PHE A 50 16.43 -9.04 -3.01
C PHE A 50 17.29 -7.90 -2.47
N THR A 51 18.60 -8.04 -2.65
CA THR A 51 19.62 -7.06 -2.29
C THR A 51 20.42 -6.69 -3.54
N GLY A 52 20.65 -5.40 -3.79
CA GLY A 52 21.54 -4.93 -4.86
C GLY A 52 20.91 -4.69 -6.26
N SER A 53 19.61 -4.89 -6.44
CA SER A 53 18.89 -4.57 -7.70
C SER A 53 18.21 -3.21 -7.63
N SER A 54 18.03 -2.56 -8.78
CA SER A 54 17.19 -1.36 -8.87
C SER A 54 15.75 -1.74 -8.53
N CYS A 55 15.24 -1.22 -7.41
CA CYS A 55 13.90 -1.53 -6.95
C CYS A 55 13.12 -0.25 -6.73
N TYR A 56 11.91 -0.23 -7.26
CA TYR A 56 10.99 0.85 -6.98
C TYR A 56 9.58 0.37 -6.71
N VAL A 57 8.91 1.10 -5.83
CA VAL A 57 7.52 0.91 -5.47
C VAL A 57 6.69 2.05 -6.04
N THR A 58 5.49 1.70 -6.51
CA THR A 58 4.47 2.65 -6.94
C THR A 58 3.16 2.26 -6.29
N TYR A 59 2.38 3.24 -5.84
CA TYR A 59 1.07 2.99 -5.25
C TYR A 59 0.08 4.07 -5.64
N GLN A 60 -1.20 3.72 -5.69
CA GLN A 60 -2.26 4.56 -6.25
C GLN A 60 -3.60 4.27 -5.57
N ILE A 61 -4.44 5.27 -5.43
CA ILE A 61 -5.83 5.14 -5.00
C ILE A 61 -6.73 5.25 -6.24
N ARG A 62 -7.55 4.22 -6.46
CA ARG A 62 -8.65 4.23 -7.41
C ARG A 62 -9.97 4.34 -6.68
N ASP A 63 -10.83 5.25 -7.10
CA ASP A 63 -12.24 5.25 -6.77
C ASP A 63 -12.96 4.32 -7.76
N TRP A 64 -13.49 3.20 -7.27
CA TRP A 64 -14.23 2.22 -8.05
C TRP A 64 -15.64 2.68 -8.40
N THR A 65 -16.24 3.53 -7.57
CA THR A 65 -17.57 4.08 -7.82
C THR A 65 -17.56 4.96 -9.07
N THR A 66 -16.52 5.78 -9.23
CA THR A 66 -16.33 6.63 -10.42
C THR A 66 -15.37 6.02 -11.46
N SER A 67 -14.82 4.83 -11.18
CA SER A 67 -13.80 4.15 -11.98
C SER A 67 -12.55 4.98 -12.28
N SER A 68 -12.22 5.97 -11.45
CA SER A 68 -11.16 6.95 -11.68
C SER A 68 -9.98 6.80 -10.71
N TRP A 69 -8.76 7.09 -11.16
CA TRP A 69 -7.59 7.18 -10.29
C TRP A 69 -7.58 8.55 -9.62
N VAL A 70 -7.74 8.58 -8.29
CA VAL A 70 -7.96 9.79 -7.49
C VAL A 70 -6.77 10.14 -6.59
N GLY A 71 -5.84 9.20 -6.41
CA GLY A 71 -4.56 9.43 -5.77
C GLY A 71 -3.47 8.70 -6.55
N ASN A 72 -2.45 9.41 -7.01
CA ASN A 72 -1.32 8.80 -7.70
C ASN A 72 -0.07 9.04 -6.87
N SER A 73 0.76 8.02 -6.66
CA SER A 73 2.06 8.20 -5.99
C SER A 73 2.82 9.33 -6.68
N SER A 74 3.51 10.13 -5.88
CA SER A 74 4.45 11.18 -6.30
C SER A 74 5.67 10.65 -7.09
N GLY A 75 5.68 9.36 -7.49
CA GLY A 75 6.66 8.80 -8.42
C GLY A 75 7.05 7.36 -8.13
N ARG A 76 8.16 6.94 -8.74
CA ARG A 76 8.88 5.69 -8.43
C ARG A 76 9.71 5.94 -7.16
N GLN A 77 9.31 5.38 -6.03
CA GLN A 77 10.10 5.45 -4.79
C GLN A 77 11.02 4.25 -4.70
N ALA A 78 12.29 4.43 -4.30
CA ALA A 78 13.21 3.31 -4.11
C ALA A 78 12.67 2.36 -3.03
N CYS A 79 12.83 1.05 -3.23
CA CYS A 79 12.45 0.09 -2.20
C CYS A 79 13.42 0.11 -1.03
N GLY A 80 12.87 -0.15 0.13
CA GLY A 80 13.51 -0.10 1.44
C GLY A 80 12.51 -0.62 2.47
N LEU A 81 12.99 -1.02 3.63
CA LEU A 81 12.11 -1.51 4.69
C LEU A 81 11.38 -0.35 5.38
N GLY A 82 10.17 -0.63 5.86
CA GLY A 82 9.39 0.31 6.66
C GLY A 82 8.17 0.89 5.95
N HIS A 83 7.69 2.00 6.49
CA HIS A 83 6.46 2.68 6.08
C HIS A 83 6.69 3.67 4.95
N TYR A 84 5.79 3.63 3.99
CA TYR A 84 5.69 4.53 2.85
C TYR A 84 4.29 5.18 2.91
N PRO A 85 4.17 6.33 3.59
CA PRO A 85 3.01 7.20 3.43
C PRO A 85 3.10 7.87 2.05
N ASN A 86 2.00 8.25 1.39
CA ASN A 86 1.92 9.50 0.57
C ASN A 86 0.72 9.62 -0.38
N VAL A 87 -0.15 8.63 -0.56
CA VAL A 87 -1.33 8.87 -1.40
C VAL A 87 -2.53 9.20 -0.53
N ALA A 88 -3.13 10.34 -0.83
CA ALA A 88 -4.34 10.81 -0.20
C ALA A 88 -5.31 11.23 -1.30
N ALA A 89 -6.60 10.99 -1.08
CA ALA A 89 -7.66 11.43 -1.97
C ALA A 89 -8.85 11.91 -1.14
N GLY A 90 -9.60 12.89 -1.67
CA GLY A 90 -10.84 13.33 -1.04
C GLY A 90 -11.83 12.18 -0.86
N LYS A 91 -12.35 12.02 0.36
CA LYS A 91 -13.37 11.02 0.72
C LYS A 91 -14.74 11.51 0.25
N VAL A 92 -15.49 10.65 -0.42
CA VAL A 92 -16.90 10.86 -0.77
C VAL A 92 -17.70 9.72 -0.16
N ALA A 93 -18.73 10.04 0.62
CA ALA A 93 -19.52 9.04 1.33
C ALA A 93 -20.19 8.04 0.35
N GLY A 94 -20.19 6.75 0.69
CA GLY A 94 -20.69 5.67 -0.16
C GLY A 94 -19.79 5.28 -1.34
N HIS A 95 -18.59 5.87 -1.47
CA HIS A 95 -17.63 5.46 -2.49
C HIS A 95 -16.77 4.29 -2.03
N MET A 96 -16.33 3.48 -2.98
CA MET A 96 -15.36 2.40 -2.76
C MET A 96 -14.00 2.79 -3.33
N TYR A 97 -12.98 2.77 -2.50
CA TYR A 97 -11.61 3.08 -2.86
C TYR A 97 -10.76 1.80 -2.86
N GLN A 98 -9.82 1.71 -3.80
CA GLN A 98 -8.80 0.68 -3.89
C GLN A 98 -7.44 1.35 -3.79
N ASN A 99 -6.67 1.03 -2.75
CA ASN A 99 -5.25 1.27 -2.76
C ASN A 99 -4.55 0.11 -3.47
N ARG A 100 -3.82 0.41 -4.53
CA ARG A 100 -3.02 -0.56 -5.28
C ARG A 100 -1.55 -0.23 -5.13
N ALA A 101 -0.76 -1.21 -4.70
CA ALA A 101 0.69 -1.15 -4.65
C ALA A 101 1.32 -2.11 -5.63
N ARG A 102 2.43 -1.70 -6.25
CA ARG A 102 3.23 -2.52 -7.15
C ARG A 102 4.70 -2.33 -6.85
N VAL A 103 5.45 -3.43 -6.85
CA VAL A 103 6.91 -3.38 -6.73
C VAL A 103 7.54 -3.89 -8.00
N TYR A 104 8.55 -3.16 -8.45
CA TYR A 104 9.32 -3.43 -9.64
C TYR A 104 10.79 -3.62 -9.28
N VAL A 105 11.44 -4.56 -9.96
CA VAL A 105 12.83 -4.96 -9.75
C VAL A 105 13.47 -5.06 -11.09
N ASN A 106 14.49 -4.25 -11.34
CA ASN A 106 15.14 -4.17 -12.65
C ASN A 106 14.13 -3.95 -13.78
N GLY A 107 13.07 -3.18 -13.50
CA GLY A 107 11.99 -2.90 -14.45
C GLY A 107 10.84 -3.92 -14.48
N THR A 108 10.99 -5.10 -13.86
CA THR A 108 9.98 -6.16 -13.87
C THR A 108 9.08 -6.07 -12.65
N LYS A 109 7.75 -6.11 -12.84
CA LYS A 109 6.78 -6.18 -11.74
C LYS A 109 6.89 -7.55 -11.06
N VAL A 110 7.27 -7.56 -9.78
CA VAL A 110 7.37 -8.81 -8.98
C VAL A 110 6.30 -8.92 -7.91
N PHE A 111 5.59 -7.83 -7.66
CA PHE A 111 4.53 -7.75 -6.67
C PHE A 111 3.42 -6.82 -7.15
N GLU A 112 2.18 -7.22 -6.88
CA GLU A 112 1.00 -6.38 -6.96
C GLU A 112 0.08 -6.75 -5.79
N GLY A 113 -0.35 -5.74 -5.05
CA GLY A 113 -1.24 -5.90 -3.91
C GLY A 113 -2.30 -4.81 -3.94
N ASP A 114 -3.51 -5.18 -3.53
CA ASP A 114 -4.64 -4.28 -3.46
C ASP A 114 -5.26 -4.34 -2.06
N SER A 115 -5.65 -3.19 -1.54
CA SER A 115 -6.52 -3.01 -0.38
C SER A 115 -7.77 -2.28 -0.84
N TYR A 116 -8.92 -2.70 -0.34
CA TYR A 116 -10.21 -2.08 -0.66
C TYR A 116 -10.78 -1.47 0.62
N TYR A 117 -11.39 -0.30 0.48
CA TYR A 117 -11.99 0.45 1.55
C TYR A 117 -13.29 1.09 1.06
N THR A 118 -14.37 0.97 1.83
CA THR A 118 -15.65 1.58 1.52
C THR A 118 -15.98 2.59 2.61
N THR A 119 -16.37 3.79 2.18
CA THR A 119 -16.62 4.96 3.04
C THR A 119 -18.04 5.03 3.57
#